data_AF-A0A453S6M1-F1
#
_entry.id   AF-A0A453S6M1-F1
#
_cell.length_a   1.000
_cell.length_b   1.000
_cell.length_c   1.000
_cell.angle_alpha   90.00
_cell.angle_beta   90.00
_cell.angle_gamma   90.00
#
_symmetry.space_group_name_H-M   'P 1'
#
loop_
_entity.id
_entity.type
_entity.pdbx_description
1 polymer ?
#
loop_
_entity_poly.entity_id
_entity_poly.type
_entity_poly.pdbx_seq_one_letter_code
_entity_poly.pdbx_strand_id
1 'polypeptide(L)'
;MVEMTCAEHDRHAAGSQFITHTIGRVLAQLNLQSTPINTKGYETLLQLTENTVSDSFDLYYGLFMYNVNATEQMDKLDRAFDDVKQMLYGRLHGVLRKQIVERVPMPGAPSSRSREGRESPAANTQETKPLSPSPCHTFSTVAFSTAKC
;
A
#
# COMPACT_ATOMS: atom_id res chain seq x y z
N MET A 1 -14.64 1.17 32.25
CA MET A 1 -14.00 2.27 31.49
C MET A 1 -12.57 2.42 31.98
N VAL A 2 -11.65 2.74 31.07
CA VAL A 2 -10.26 3.07 31.40
C VAL A 2 -10.15 4.60 31.45
N GLU A 3 -9.57 5.15 32.51
CA GLU A 3 -9.41 6.60 32.66
C GLU A 3 -8.33 7.13 31.71
N MET A 4 -8.66 8.18 30.94
CA MET A 4 -7.76 8.88 30.03
C MET A 4 -8.33 10.26 29.68
N THR A 5 -7.52 11.13 29.07
CA THR A 5 -7.99 12.43 28.57
C THR A 5 -8.87 12.27 27.33
N CYS A 6 -9.76 13.24 27.06
CA CYS A 6 -10.60 13.22 25.85
C CYS A 6 -9.74 13.21 24.57
N ALA A 7 -8.63 13.96 24.57
CA ALA A 7 -7.72 14.00 23.43
C ALA A 7 -7.03 12.65 23.16
N GLU A 8 -6.60 11.94 24.22
CA GLU A 8 -6.07 10.57 24.08
C GLU A 8 -7.15 9.60 23.62
N HIS A 9 -8.33 9.67 24.23
CA HIS A 9 -9.46 8.84 23.83
C HIS A 9 -9.74 8.98 22.34
N ASP A 10 -9.87 10.20 21.82
CA ASP A 10 -10.19 10.43 20.41
C ASP A 10 -9.07 9.99 19.50
N ARG A 11 -7.81 10.17 19.89
CA ARG A 11 -6.67 9.64 19.15
C ARG A 11 -6.72 8.11 19.06
N HIS A 12 -7.03 7.43 20.16
CA HIS A 12 -7.19 5.98 20.19
C HIS A 12 -8.40 5.53 19.38
N ALA A 13 -9.55 6.17 19.54
CA ALA A 13 -10.79 5.85 18.84
C ALA A 13 -10.63 6.02 17.32
N ALA A 14 -9.95 7.07 16.85
CA ALA A 14 -9.63 7.25 15.44
C ALA A 14 -8.78 6.08 14.90
N GLY A 15 -7.71 5.71 15.61
CA GLY A 15 -6.80 4.63 15.18
C GLY A 15 -7.32 3.20 15.42
N SER A 16 -8.47 3.03 16.06
CA SER A 16 -9.02 1.71 16.39
C SER A 16 -10.48 1.59 15.96
N GLN A 17 -11.41 2.22 16.68
CA GLN A 17 -12.85 2.15 16.43
C GLN A 17 -13.21 2.65 15.03
N PHE A 18 -12.74 3.84 14.65
CA PHE A 18 -13.05 4.41 13.34
C PHE A 18 -12.52 3.55 12.19
N ILE A 19 -11.27 3.06 12.28
CA ILE A 19 -10.71 2.10 11.30
C ILE A 19 -11.56 0.82 11.25
N THR A 20 -11.92 0.27 12.41
CA THR A 20 -12.71 -0.97 12.51
C THR A 20 -14.07 -0.82 11.82
N HIS A 21 -14.79 0.28 12.07
CA HIS A 21 -16.04 0.56 11.37
C HIS A 21 -15.84 0.82 9.88
N THR A 22 -14.78 1.52 9.50
CA THR A 22 -14.47 1.80 8.09
C THR A 22 -14.26 0.49 7.33
N ILE A 23 -13.41 -0.41 7.85
CA ILE A 23 -13.17 -1.72 7.24
C ILE A 23 -14.46 -2.53 7.17
N GLY A 24 -15.19 -2.66 8.29
CA GLY A 24 -16.44 -3.41 8.31
C GLY A 24 -17.48 -2.91 7.28
N ARG A 25 -17.59 -1.59 7.11
CA ARG A 25 -18.46 -0.99 6.07
C ARG A 25 -17.94 -1.19 4.65
N VAL A 26 -16.63 -1.17 4.42
CA VAL A 26 -16.05 -1.54 3.11
C VAL A 26 -16.35 -3.01 2.78
N LEU A 27 -16.21 -3.91 3.75
CA LEU A 27 -16.55 -5.32 3.57
C LEU A 27 -18.04 -5.51 3.27
N ALA A 28 -18.92 -4.71 3.88
CA ALA A 28 -20.35 -4.70 3.54
C ALA A 28 -20.59 -4.31 2.07
N GLN A 29 -19.85 -3.33 1.53
CA GLN A 29 -19.96 -2.95 0.11
C GLN A 29 -19.50 -4.06 -0.84
N LEU A 30 -18.59 -4.94 -0.39
CA LEU A 30 -18.21 -6.14 -1.14
C LEU A 30 -19.30 -7.23 -1.12
N ASN A 31 -20.36 -7.05 -0.32
CA ASN A 31 -21.46 -8.01 -0.14
C ASN A 31 -20.96 -9.41 0.22
N LEU A 32 -19.98 -9.51 1.13
CA LEU A 32 -19.40 -10.79 1.53
C LEU A 32 -20.46 -11.79 1.98
N GLN A 33 -20.31 -13.04 1.55
CA GLN A 33 -21.21 -14.14 1.90
C GLN A 33 -20.40 -15.31 2.45
N SER A 34 -21.01 -16.07 3.34
CA SER A 34 -20.43 -17.33 3.80
C SER A 34 -20.25 -18.31 2.63
N THR A 35 -19.17 -19.09 2.67
CA THR A 35 -18.84 -20.11 1.68
C THR A 35 -18.63 -21.47 2.35
N PRO A 36 -18.69 -22.59 1.60
CA PRO A 36 -18.40 -23.91 2.16
C PRO A 36 -16.94 -24.10 2.65
N ILE A 37 -16.03 -23.19 2.32
CA ILE A 37 -14.59 -23.29 2.59
C ILE A 37 -14.07 -22.09 3.39
N ASN A 38 -14.91 -21.49 4.23
CA ASN A 38 -14.49 -20.35 5.04
C ASN A 38 -13.26 -20.70 5.90
N THR A 39 -12.29 -19.79 5.91
CA THR A 39 -11.22 -19.81 6.90
C THR A 39 -11.71 -19.12 8.17
N LYS A 40 -11.07 -19.39 9.32
CA LYS A 40 -11.39 -18.68 10.57
C LYS A 40 -11.21 -17.17 10.46
N GLY A 41 -10.18 -16.72 9.74
CA GLY A 41 -10.00 -15.29 9.47
C GLY A 41 -11.18 -14.69 8.70
N TYR A 42 -11.68 -15.41 7.68
CA TYR A 42 -12.84 -14.94 6.92
C TYR A 42 -14.13 -14.93 7.74
N GLU A 43 -14.36 -15.93 8.60
CA GLU A 43 -15.48 -15.91 9.54
C GLU A 43 -15.44 -14.65 10.44
N THR A 44 -14.26 -14.25 10.92
CA THR A 44 -14.10 -13.01 11.70
C THR A 44 -14.42 -11.75 10.87
N LEU A 45 -14.11 -11.73 9.57
CA LEU A 45 -14.46 -10.61 8.68
C LEU A 45 -15.98 -10.51 8.47
N LEU A 46 -16.67 -11.65 8.33
CA LEU A 46 -18.13 -11.69 8.24
C LEU A 46 -18.76 -11.12 9.53
N GLN A 47 -18.30 -11.59 10.70
CA GLN A 47 -18.76 -11.08 12.00
C GLN A 47 -18.46 -9.59 12.20
N LEU A 48 -17.27 -9.14 11.79
CA LEU A 48 -16.90 -7.73 11.83
C LEU A 48 -17.87 -6.89 10.98
N THR A 49 -18.23 -7.37 9.80
CA THR A 49 -19.20 -6.71 8.92
C THR A 49 -20.53 -6.58 9.63
N GLU A 50 -21.09 -7.68 10.16
CA GLU A 50 -22.37 -7.69 10.90
C GLU A 50 -22.36 -6.70 12.08
N ASN A 51 -21.30 -6.73 12.90
CA ASN A 51 -21.19 -5.89 14.10
C ASN A 51 -21.03 -4.39 13.79
N THR A 52 -20.52 -4.03 12.62
CA THR A 52 -20.25 -2.63 12.28
C THR A 52 -21.38 -2.00 11.46
N VAL A 53 -22.14 -2.80 10.71
CA VAL A 53 -23.32 -2.33 9.97
C VAL A 53 -24.59 -2.31 10.81
N SER A 54 -24.60 -2.98 11.97
CA SER A 54 -25.68 -2.85 12.96
C SER A 54 -25.78 -1.43 13.52
N ASP A 55 -24.67 -0.69 13.53
CA ASP A 55 -24.65 0.72 13.88
C ASP A 55 -25.16 1.60 12.72
N SER A 56 -25.91 2.65 13.06
CA SER A 56 -26.43 3.59 12.06
C SER A 56 -25.30 4.27 11.30
N PHE A 57 -25.57 4.65 10.05
CA PHE A 57 -24.61 5.43 9.28
C PHE A 57 -24.29 6.76 9.98
N ASP A 58 -25.27 7.41 10.60
CA ASP A 58 -25.08 8.66 11.34
C ASP A 58 -24.10 8.52 12.50
N LEU A 59 -24.13 7.39 13.22
CA LEU A 59 -23.17 7.13 14.30
C LEU A 59 -21.75 7.02 13.75
N TYR A 60 -21.56 6.25 12.67
CA TYR A 60 -20.27 6.15 11.99
C TYR A 60 -19.80 7.49 11.42
N TYR A 61 -20.69 8.24 10.78
CA TYR A 61 -20.39 9.56 10.25
C TYR A 61 -19.99 10.53 11.36
N GLY A 62 -20.60 10.41 12.55
CA GLY A 62 -20.20 11.14 13.75
C GLY A 62 -18.76 10.85 14.17
N LEU A 63 -18.29 9.59 14.09
CA LEU A 63 -16.90 9.24 14.38
C LEU A 63 -15.91 9.96 13.45
N PHE A 64 -16.30 10.22 12.20
CA PHE A 64 -15.49 10.96 11.25
C PHE A 64 -15.56 12.47 11.47
N MET A 65 -16.77 13.01 11.58
CA MET A 65 -17.01 14.44 11.62
C MET A 65 -16.52 15.12 12.90
N TYR A 66 -16.63 14.45 14.05
CA TYR A 66 -16.33 15.05 15.34
C TYR A 66 -14.97 14.64 15.92
N ASN A 67 -14.21 13.79 15.22
CA ASN A 67 -12.86 13.42 15.62
C ASN A 67 -11.86 13.89 14.56
N VAL A 68 -11.13 14.96 14.88
CA VAL A 68 -10.14 15.58 13.98
C VAL A 68 -9.04 14.62 13.52
N ASN A 69 -8.80 13.53 14.26
CA ASN A 69 -7.80 12.52 13.91
C ASN A 69 -8.30 11.52 12.87
N ALA A 70 -9.61 11.43 12.62
CA ALA A 70 -10.20 10.42 11.73
C ALA A 70 -9.77 10.58 10.27
N THR A 71 -9.64 11.82 9.78
CA THR A 71 -9.18 12.11 8.41
C THR A 71 -7.79 11.54 8.15
N GLU A 72 -6.85 11.69 9.10
CA GLU A 72 -5.50 11.14 8.96
C GLU A 72 -5.53 9.61 8.86
N GLN A 73 -6.43 8.94 9.59
CA GLN A 73 -6.55 7.49 9.55
C GLN A 73 -7.18 7.00 8.25
N MET A 74 -8.15 7.74 7.69
CA MET A 74 -8.72 7.44 6.37
C MET A 74 -7.65 7.52 5.28
N ASP A 75 -6.84 8.60 5.27
CA ASP A 75 -5.75 8.77 4.31
C ASP A 75 -4.69 7.66 4.42
N LYS A 76 -4.35 7.26 5.66
CA LYS A 76 -3.41 6.15 5.90
C LYS A 76 -3.96 4.83 5.36
N LEU A 77 -5.25 4.58 5.55
CA LEU A 77 -5.90 3.37 5.08
C LEU A 77 -5.91 3.30 3.55
N ASP A 78 -6.24 4.41 2.88
CA ASP A 78 -6.25 4.49 1.41
C ASP A 78 -4.86 4.22 0.82
N ARG A 79 -3.82 4.89 1.33
CA ARG A 79 -2.42 4.66 0.92
C ARG A 79 -1.99 3.22 1.16
N ALA A 80 -2.31 2.65 2.31
CA ALA A 80 -1.96 1.26 2.62
C ALA A 80 -2.65 0.28 1.66
N PHE A 81 -3.89 0.55 1.25
CA PHE A 81 -4.60 -0.26 0.27
C PHE A 81 -3.94 -0.16 -1.13
N ASP A 82 -3.56 1.04 -1.54
CA ASP A 82 -2.80 1.28 -2.77
C ASP A 82 -1.44 0.57 -2.78
N ASP A 83 -0.69 0.65 -1.69
CA ASP A 83 0.61 -0.01 -1.56
C ASP A 83 0.48 -1.54 -1.73
N VAL A 84 -0.53 -2.15 -1.09
CA VAL A 84 -0.80 -3.59 -1.25
C VAL A 84 -1.14 -3.94 -2.70
N LYS A 85 -1.97 -3.13 -3.38
CA LYS A 85 -2.25 -3.33 -4.81
C LYS A 85 -0.98 -3.27 -5.65
N GLN A 86 -0.11 -2.29 -5.40
CA GLN A 86 1.15 -2.14 -6.14
C GLN A 86 2.10 -3.31 -5.92
N MET A 87 2.17 -3.86 -4.69
CA MET A 87 2.96 -5.06 -4.41
C MET A 87 2.50 -6.26 -5.24
N LEU A 88 1.19 -6.43 -5.44
CA LEU A 88 0.61 -7.52 -6.24
C LEU A 88 0.90 -7.34 -7.74
N TYR A 89 0.54 -6.18 -8.29
CA TYR A 89 0.73 -5.92 -9.73
C TYR A 89 2.20 -5.79 -10.12
N GLY A 90 3.05 -5.23 -9.25
CA GLY A 90 4.49 -5.15 -9.49
C GLY A 90 5.13 -6.53 -9.67
N ARG A 91 4.73 -7.51 -8.85
CA ARG A 91 5.20 -8.90 -9.01
C ARG A 91 4.67 -9.54 -10.30
N LEU A 92 3.39 -9.32 -10.62
CA LEU A 92 2.78 -9.81 -11.86
C LEU A 92 3.52 -9.30 -13.11
N HIS A 93 3.79 -8.00 -13.18
CA HIS A 93 4.56 -7.39 -14.28
C HIS A 93 5.98 -7.96 -14.37
N GLY A 94 6.63 -8.24 -13.24
CA GLY A 94 7.94 -8.88 -13.20
C GLY A 94 7.94 -10.29 -13.82
N VAL A 95 6.92 -11.10 -13.48
CA VAL A 95 6.74 -12.45 -14.06
C VAL A 95 6.46 -12.37 -15.56
N LEU A 96 5.53 -11.51 -15.96
CA LEU A 96 5.15 -11.37 -17.36
C LEU A 96 6.33 -10.88 -18.22
N ARG A 97 7.13 -9.91 -17.73
CA ARG A 97 8.32 -9.43 -18.42
C ARG A 97 9.33 -10.55 -18.67
N LYS A 98 9.62 -11.39 -17.67
CA LYS A 98 10.55 -12.53 -17.84
C LYS A 98 10.04 -13.51 -18.89
N GLN A 99 8.76 -13.87 -18.85
CA GLN A 99 8.17 -14.80 -19.81
C GLN A 99 8.14 -14.27 -21.25
N ILE A 100 7.98 -12.96 -21.46
CA ILE A 100 8.03 -12.35 -22.80
C ILE A 100 9.47 -12.31 -23.32
N VAL A 101 10.42 -11.86 -22.50
CA VAL A 101 11.82 -11.71 -22.92
C VAL A 101 12.50 -13.06 -23.17
N GLU A 102 12.23 -14.08 -22.35
CA GLU A 102 12.81 -15.42 -22.51
C GLU A 102 12.21 -16.22 -23.69
N ARG A 103 11.02 -15.83 -24.19
CA ARG A 103 10.35 -16.49 -25.32
C ARG A 103 10.67 -15.89 -26.69
N VAL A 104 11.38 -14.76 -26.76
CA VAL A 104 11.83 -14.19 -28.03
C VAL A 104 13.30 -14.55 -28.24
N PRO A 105 13.63 -15.51 -29.14
CA PRO A 105 15.01 -15.67 -29.59
C PRO A 105 15.40 -14.38 -30.30
N MET A 106 16.35 -13.64 -29.74
CA MET A 106 16.97 -12.50 -30.41
C MET A 106 17.60 -12.99 -31.72
N PRO A 107 17.19 -12.49 -32.90
CA PRO A 107 17.90 -12.76 -34.13
C PRO A 107 19.22 -11.97 -34.07
N GLY A 108 20.35 -12.66 -33.96
CA GLY A 108 21.66 -12.07 -34.24
C GLY A 108 22.69 -12.04 -33.11
N ALA A 109 22.73 -13.01 -32.20
CA ALA A 109 23.94 -13.20 -31.39
C ALA A 109 25.09 -13.69 -32.31
N PRO A 110 26.22 -12.98 -32.42
CA PRO A 110 27.34 -13.44 -33.25
C PRO A 110 27.97 -14.67 -32.62
N SER A 111 28.09 -15.75 -33.40
CA SER A 111 28.80 -16.95 -33.00
C SER A 111 30.30 -16.66 -32.99
N SER A 112 30.87 -16.48 -31.80
CA SER A 112 32.33 -16.44 -31.66
C SER A 112 32.87 -17.86 -31.79
N ARG A 113 33.19 -18.27 -33.02
CA ARG A 113 34.09 -19.37 -33.32
C ARG A 113 35.45 -19.10 -32.68
N SER A 114 35.98 -20.14 -32.05
CA SER A 114 37.30 -20.24 -31.44
C SER A 114 38.42 -19.76 -32.37
N ARG A 115 39.32 -18.92 -31.84
CA ARG A 115 40.72 -18.83 -32.27
C ARG A 115 41.61 -18.64 -31.04
N GLU A 116 42.41 -19.66 -30.75
CA GLU A 116 43.55 -19.62 -29.83
C GLU A 116 44.75 -18.88 -30.45
N GLY A 117 45.54 -18.24 -29.58
CA GLY A 117 46.86 -17.62 -29.81
C GLY A 117 46.79 -16.13 -30.18
N ARG A 118 47.47 -15.18 -29.51
CA ARG A 118 48.74 -15.24 -28.76
C ARG A 118 48.94 -13.93 -27.97
N GLU A 119 49.50 -14.07 -26.76
CA GLU A 119 50.32 -13.13 -25.93
C GLU A 119 49.85 -11.70 -25.51
N SER A 120 49.92 -11.46 -24.19
CA SER A 120 49.88 -10.18 -23.42
C SER A 120 51.25 -9.44 -23.44
N PRO A 121 51.51 -8.26 -22.77
CA PRO A 121 50.68 -7.45 -21.83
C PRO A 121 50.74 -5.91 -22.03
N ALA A 122 49.87 -5.14 -21.35
CA ALA A 122 50.24 -4.07 -20.38
C ALA A 122 49.09 -3.08 -20.05
N ALA A 123 48.89 -2.88 -18.73
CA ALA A 123 48.44 -1.70 -17.97
C ALA A 123 47.55 -0.61 -18.63
N ASN A 124 46.41 -0.27 -17.98
CA ASN A 124 46.38 0.84 -17.02
C ASN A 124 45.02 0.93 -16.30
N THR A 125 45.09 1.22 -15.01
CA THR A 125 43.97 1.48 -14.08
C THR A 125 43.35 2.84 -14.38
N GLN A 126 42.01 2.97 -14.35
CA GLN A 126 41.37 4.17 -13.82
C GLN A 126 39.89 3.94 -13.45
N GLU A 127 39.60 4.44 -12.26
CA GLU A 127 38.41 4.29 -11.44
C GLU A 127 37.49 5.50 -11.67
N THR A 128 36.20 5.28 -11.97
CA THR A 128 35.20 6.38 -11.98
C THR A 128 33.89 5.96 -11.31
N LYS A 129 33.86 6.25 -10.00
CA LYS A 129 32.79 6.82 -9.15
C LYS A 129 31.29 6.65 -9.53
N PRO A 130 30.41 6.26 -8.58
CA PRO A 130 28.96 6.14 -8.81
C PRO A 130 28.22 7.49 -8.83
N LEU A 131 27.17 7.55 -9.65
CA LEU A 131 26.27 8.70 -9.84
C LEU A 131 25.25 8.80 -8.69
N SER A 132 25.09 9.99 -8.11
CA SER A 132 24.18 10.33 -7.01
C SER A 132 22.72 10.54 -7.46
N PRO A 133 21.71 10.34 -6.58
CA PRO A 133 20.31 10.61 -6.90
C PRO A 133 19.95 12.11 -6.79
N SER A 134 19.07 12.59 -7.67
CA SER A 134 18.53 13.96 -7.68
C SER A 134 17.30 14.11 -6.77
N PRO A 135 17.00 15.31 -6.23
CA PRO A 135 16.06 15.48 -5.12
C PRO A 135 14.61 15.83 -5.51
N CYS A 136 13.69 15.21 -4.77
CA CYS A 136 12.46 15.73 -4.16
C CYS A 136 11.84 17.03 -4.72
N HIS A 137 10.67 16.92 -5.37
CA HIS A 137 9.78 18.06 -5.60
C HIS A 137 8.85 18.28 -4.41
N THR A 138 8.97 19.48 -3.85
CA THR A 138 8.17 20.07 -2.78
C THR A 138 6.74 20.30 -3.25
N PHE A 139 5.73 19.77 -2.55
CA PHE A 139 4.35 20.22 -2.69
C PHE A 139 4.04 21.27 -1.62
N SER A 140 3.53 22.39 -2.10
CA SER A 140 3.25 23.61 -1.37
C SER A 140 2.04 23.45 -0.44
N THR A 141 2.17 23.94 0.79
CA THR A 141 1.09 24.00 1.79
C THR A 141 0.09 25.08 1.39
N VAL A 142 -1.14 24.70 1.07
CA VAL A 142 -2.26 25.65 1.00
C VAL A 142 -2.86 25.75 2.40
N ALA A 143 -2.73 26.93 2.99
CA ALA A 143 -3.38 27.31 4.22
C ALA A 143 -4.90 27.33 4.03
N PHE A 144 -5.64 26.57 4.84
CA PHE A 144 -7.07 26.80 5.03
C PHE A 144 -7.35 27.31 6.43
N SER A 145 -8.09 28.41 6.41
CA SER A 145 -8.41 29.29 7.51
C SER A 145 -9.29 28.62 8.57
N THR A 146 -9.00 28.96 9.81
CA THR A 146 -9.80 28.70 11.00
C THR A 146 -11.23 29.23 10.85
N ALA A 147 -12.23 28.35 10.93
CA ALA A 147 -13.60 28.72 11.25
C ALA A 147 -13.93 28.23 12.67
N LYS A 148 -14.30 29.18 13.52
CA LYS A 148 -14.87 28.98 14.86
C LYS A 148 -16.21 28.25 14.75
N CYS A 149 -16.35 27.14 15.46
CA CYS A 149 -17.43 26.81 16.39
C CYS A 149 -17.16 25.44 17.00
#